data_AF-A0A966SPL9-F1
#
_entry.id   AF-A0A966SPL9-F1
#
_cell.length_a   1.000
_cell.length_b   1.000
_cell.length_c   1.000
_cell.angle_alpha   90.00
_cell.angle_beta   90.00
_cell.angle_gamma   90.00
#
_symmetry.space_group_name_H-M   'P 1'
#
loop_
_entity.id
_entity.type
_entity.pdbx_description
1 polymer ?
#
loop_
_entity_poly.entity_id
_entity_poly.type
_entity_poly.pdbx_seq_one_letter_code
_entity_poly.pdbx_strand_id
1 'polypeptide(L)'
;MKAARILTSLLLAGTLLLTGCQMYDEYGLTHKLWADPSLTDRYTPAGAPNLKSFQRPTSTRTLVAYDEHRERDSSDRRRAFYLPDSAKALAAHRKPGFASSTPGPDWVEIPVITADQAAPDATLYLRLAADNQTFTIFRNGVPDGPYQLPTYVDQSSTAFRVVMTPVAVVAGVPPEQPIVCYCAAGFRSSIMARRLAQAGHREVFNLEGAIFDWACEGRPLVNEHGATQAVHPFNWMGRLMLQRQHCAAVPALRH
;
A
#
# COMPACT_ATOMS: atom_id res chain seq x y z
N MET A 1 -14.25 72.65 19.84
CA MET A 1 -13.80 72.40 18.46
C MET A 1 -13.37 70.93 18.34
N LYS A 2 -13.54 70.38 17.13
CA LYS A 2 -13.61 68.97 16.67
C LYS A 2 -12.45 68.02 17.08
N ALA A 3 -12.83 66.74 17.29
CA ALA A 3 -12.21 65.43 16.89
C ALA A 3 -10.72 65.15 17.22
N ALA A 4 -10.20 63.92 17.40
CA ALA A 4 -10.61 62.60 16.92
C ALA A 4 -10.00 61.47 17.79
N ARG A 5 -10.63 60.28 17.75
CA ARG A 5 -10.11 58.97 18.16
C ARG A 5 -8.94 58.55 17.26
N ILE A 6 -8.00 57.71 17.72
CA ILE A 6 -7.39 56.58 16.96
C ILE A 6 -6.34 55.80 17.80
N LEU A 7 -6.49 54.47 17.73
CA LEU A 7 -5.56 53.35 17.93
C LEU A 7 -4.83 53.13 19.27
N THR A 8 -5.47 52.30 20.10
CA THR A 8 -4.81 51.28 20.94
C THR A 8 -4.62 50.02 20.10
N SER A 9 -3.41 49.69 19.66
CA SER A 9 -2.96 48.30 19.34
C SER A 9 -1.57 48.29 18.71
N LEU A 10 -0.54 48.11 19.55
CA LEU A 10 0.80 47.69 19.11
C LEU A 10 1.60 47.29 20.35
N LEU A 11 1.55 45.99 20.70
CA LEU A 11 2.60 45.24 21.43
C LEU A 11 2.06 43.86 21.85
N LEU A 12 1.81 43.00 20.87
CA LEU A 12 1.78 41.54 21.06
C LEU A 12 2.02 40.83 19.72
N ALA A 13 3.01 41.32 18.96
CA ALA A 13 3.42 40.77 17.67
C ALA A 13 4.88 40.26 17.72
N GLY A 14 5.26 39.61 18.82
CA GLY A 14 6.65 39.21 19.08
C GLY A 14 6.88 37.77 19.52
N THR A 15 5.86 36.91 19.58
CA THR A 15 6.00 35.54 20.12
C THR A 15 5.23 34.45 19.35
N LEU A 16 4.91 34.66 18.07
CA LEU A 16 4.12 33.70 17.27
C LEU A 16 4.76 33.32 15.93
N LEU A 17 6.10 33.28 15.87
CA LEU A 17 6.85 32.97 14.63
C LEU A 17 7.90 31.84 14.76
N LEU A 18 7.80 30.94 15.75
CA LEU A 18 8.76 29.83 15.89
C LEU A 18 8.17 28.42 16.12
N THR A 19 6.87 28.19 15.87
CA THR A 19 6.28 26.83 15.99
C THR A 19 5.72 26.28 14.68
N GLY A 20 6.05 26.88 13.53
CA GLY A 20 5.62 26.40 12.22
C GLY A 20 6.82 25.89 11.42
N CYS A 21 7.30 24.67 11.71
CA CYS A 21 7.98 23.75 10.74
C CYS A 21 8.69 22.54 11.37
N GLN A 22 8.66 22.31 12.69
CA GLN A 22 9.24 21.09 13.30
C GLN A 22 8.22 19.97 13.61
N MET A 23 6.97 20.07 13.12
CA MET A 23 5.89 19.12 13.46
C MET A 23 5.49 18.16 12.33
N TYR A 24 6.27 18.06 11.23
CA TYR A 24 5.87 17.25 10.07
C TYR A 24 6.42 15.81 10.04
N ASP A 25 7.51 15.51 10.75
CA ASP A 25 8.16 14.20 10.59
C ASP A 25 7.68 13.09 11.55
N GLU A 26 6.93 13.40 12.63
CA GLU A 26 6.59 12.38 13.67
C GLU A 26 5.10 12.15 14.00
N TYR A 27 4.14 13.00 13.57
CA TYR A 27 2.79 12.98 14.20
C TYR A 27 1.56 12.91 13.27
N GLY A 28 1.71 12.85 11.94
CA GLY A 28 0.56 12.71 11.05
C GLY A 28 -0.19 11.39 11.29
N LEU A 29 -1.48 11.43 11.64
CA LEU A 29 -2.30 10.22 11.81
C LEU A 29 -2.43 9.42 10.50
N THR A 30 -2.28 10.08 9.36
CA THR A 30 -2.11 9.42 8.06
C THR A 30 -0.77 8.70 7.96
N HIS A 31 0.34 9.30 8.40
CA HIS A 31 1.63 8.62 8.46
C HIS A 31 1.54 7.40 9.37
N LYS A 32 0.97 7.51 10.57
CA LYS A 32 0.75 6.36 11.47
C LYS A 32 -0.15 5.30 10.82
N LEU A 33 -1.27 5.69 10.22
CA LEU A 33 -2.16 4.77 9.50
C LEU A 33 -1.45 4.00 8.38
N TRP A 34 -0.43 4.60 7.75
CA TRP A 34 0.29 3.99 6.63
C TRP A 34 1.65 3.35 6.98
N ALA A 35 2.29 3.76 8.05
CA ALA A 35 3.62 3.31 8.46
C ALA A 35 3.59 2.34 9.64
N ASP A 36 2.46 2.24 10.36
CA ASP A 36 2.34 1.37 11.53
C ASP A 36 2.25 -0.11 11.09
N PRO A 37 3.26 -0.94 11.42
CA PRO A 37 3.25 -2.36 11.10
C PRO A 37 2.13 -3.12 11.83
N SER A 38 1.63 -2.62 12.98
CA SER A 38 0.51 -3.24 13.70
C SER A 38 -0.82 -3.16 12.94
N LEU A 39 -0.91 -2.29 11.92
CA LEU A 39 -2.08 -2.15 11.06
C LEU A 39 -1.95 -2.95 9.75
N THR A 40 -0.93 -3.79 9.64
CA THR A 40 -0.65 -4.60 8.44
C THR A 40 -0.51 -6.07 8.81
N ASP A 41 -1.64 -6.77 8.83
CA ASP A 41 -1.64 -8.23 9.02
C ASP A 41 -0.96 -8.92 7.84
N ARG A 42 -0.18 -9.95 8.13
CA ARG A 42 0.45 -10.81 7.13
C ARG A 42 -0.05 -12.25 7.21
N TYR A 43 0.15 -12.92 6.09
CA TYR A 43 0.09 -14.37 5.98
C TYR A 43 1.51 -14.89 5.82
N THR A 44 1.88 -15.86 6.63
CA THR A 44 3.21 -16.49 6.67
C THR A 44 3.06 -18.02 6.65
N PRO A 45 4.10 -18.79 6.31
CA PRO A 45 4.09 -20.23 6.55
C PRO A 45 3.98 -20.49 8.06
N ALA A 46 3.17 -21.47 8.47
CA ALA A 46 3.13 -21.90 9.87
C ALA A 46 4.51 -22.46 10.30
N GLY A 47 4.83 -22.36 11.59
CA GLY A 47 6.13 -22.83 12.11
C GLY A 47 6.41 -24.31 11.78
N ALA A 48 5.35 -25.13 11.77
CA ALA A 48 5.34 -26.44 11.14
C ALA A 48 4.40 -26.38 9.91
N PRO A 49 4.92 -26.18 8.70
CA PRO A 49 4.09 -25.91 7.52
C PRO A 49 3.32 -27.13 7.00
N ASN A 50 3.53 -28.32 7.57
CA ASN A 50 2.89 -29.58 7.14
C ASN A 50 2.88 -29.74 5.60
N LEU A 51 4.03 -29.48 4.98
CA LEU A 51 4.17 -29.43 3.53
C LEU A 51 3.81 -30.80 2.94
N LYS A 52 2.87 -30.81 2.00
CA LYS A 52 2.52 -31.98 1.18
C LYS A 52 2.54 -31.60 -0.29
N SER A 53 2.81 -32.59 -1.12
CA SER A 53 2.80 -32.40 -2.56
C SER A 53 2.04 -33.51 -3.25
N PHE A 54 1.34 -33.17 -4.32
CA PHE A 54 0.56 -34.12 -5.10
C PHE A 54 0.72 -33.84 -6.58
N GLN A 55 0.63 -34.88 -7.40
CA GLN A 55 0.62 -34.77 -8.84
C GLN A 55 -0.33 -35.79 -9.45
N ARG A 56 -0.96 -35.42 -10.55
CA ARG A 56 -1.74 -36.36 -11.36
C ARG A 56 -0.81 -37.08 -12.33
N PRO A 57 -0.98 -38.39 -12.57
CA PRO A 57 -0.14 -39.14 -13.51
C PRO A 57 -0.09 -38.53 -14.92
N THR A 58 -1.18 -37.88 -15.34
CA THR A 58 -1.33 -37.26 -16.67
C THR A 58 -0.81 -35.82 -16.74
N SER A 59 -0.28 -35.26 -15.65
CA SER A 59 0.12 -33.85 -15.57
C SER A 59 1.52 -33.69 -15.01
N THR A 60 2.26 -32.74 -15.56
CA THR A 60 3.55 -32.30 -15.01
C THR A 60 3.39 -31.24 -13.91
N ARG A 61 2.17 -30.72 -13.67
CA ARG A 61 1.91 -29.75 -12.61
C ARG A 61 1.96 -30.43 -11.25
N THR A 62 2.59 -29.75 -10.29
CA THR A 62 2.69 -30.23 -8.91
C THR A 62 1.84 -29.31 -8.04
N LEU A 63 0.88 -29.86 -7.32
CA LEU A 63 0.16 -29.13 -6.28
C LEU A 63 0.98 -29.20 -5.01
N VAL A 64 1.32 -28.04 -4.47
CA VAL A 64 2.02 -27.90 -3.20
C VAL A 64 1.00 -27.37 -2.20
N ALA A 65 0.81 -28.11 -1.10
CA ALA A 65 -0.11 -27.77 -0.03
C ALA A 65 0.64 -27.59 1.28
N TYR A 66 0.34 -26.54 2.02
CA TYR A 66 0.99 -26.19 3.28
C TYR A 66 0.00 -25.50 4.22
N ASP A 67 0.38 -25.41 5.48
CA ASP A 67 -0.35 -24.69 6.50
C ASP A 67 0.19 -23.25 6.57
N GLU A 68 -0.71 -22.31 6.37
CA GLU A 68 -0.46 -20.87 6.40
C GLU A 68 -0.97 -20.32 7.72
N HIS A 69 -0.11 -19.56 8.41
CA HIS A 69 -0.45 -18.79 9.59
C HIS A 69 -0.99 -17.41 9.21
N ARG A 70 -2.03 -16.98 9.90
CA ARG A 70 -2.62 -15.63 9.77
C ARG A 70 -2.37 -14.85 11.05
N GLU A 71 -1.66 -13.73 10.95
CA GLU A 71 -1.33 -12.91 12.12
C GLU A 71 -2.58 -12.35 12.82
N ARG A 72 -3.57 -11.86 12.05
CA ARG A 72 -4.77 -11.16 12.57
C ARG A 72 -5.48 -11.90 13.70
N ASP A 73 -5.67 -13.20 13.55
CA ASP A 73 -6.43 -14.04 14.48
C ASP A 73 -5.58 -15.21 14.99
N SER A 74 -4.27 -15.20 14.69
CA SER A 74 -3.32 -16.25 15.04
C SER A 74 -3.79 -17.66 14.66
N SER A 75 -4.53 -17.78 13.54
CA SER A 75 -5.07 -19.05 13.07
C SER A 75 -4.25 -19.64 11.92
N ASP A 76 -4.20 -20.97 11.87
CA ASP A 76 -3.60 -21.71 10.77
C ASP A 76 -4.67 -22.23 9.82
N ARG A 77 -4.37 -22.23 8.52
CA ARG A 77 -5.28 -22.75 7.49
C ARG A 77 -4.53 -23.43 6.37
N ARG A 78 -5.17 -24.45 5.79
CA ARG A 78 -4.63 -25.15 4.64
C ARG A 78 -4.70 -24.28 3.39
N ARG A 79 -3.58 -24.20 2.68
CA ARG A 79 -3.45 -23.55 1.38
C ARG A 79 -2.77 -24.48 0.41
N ALA A 80 -3.10 -24.34 -0.87
CA ALA A 80 -2.43 -25.08 -1.92
C ALA A 80 -2.31 -24.25 -3.18
N PHE A 81 -1.22 -24.44 -3.92
CA PHE A 81 -0.96 -23.75 -5.19
C PHE A 81 -0.26 -24.69 -6.17
N TYR A 82 -0.33 -24.36 -7.45
CA TYR A 82 0.33 -25.15 -8.49
C TYR A 82 1.69 -24.59 -8.85
N LEU A 83 2.65 -25.49 -9.07
CA LEU A 83 3.88 -25.23 -9.80
C LEU A 83 3.81 -25.89 -11.18
N PRO A 84 4.37 -25.24 -12.22
CA PRO A 84 5.16 -24.00 -12.17
C PRO A 84 4.34 -22.70 -12.13
N ASP A 85 3.01 -22.77 -12.21
CA ASP A 85 2.10 -21.61 -12.33
C ASP A 85 2.40 -20.46 -11.35
N SER A 86 2.74 -20.81 -10.10
CA SER A 86 2.98 -19.85 -9.03
C SER A 86 4.41 -19.33 -8.94
N ALA A 87 5.36 -19.90 -9.70
CA ALA A 87 6.80 -19.61 -9.55
C ALA A 87 7.12 -18.10 -9.62
N LYS A 88 6.54 -17.38 -10.59
CA LYS A 88 6.74 -15.92 -10.73
C LYS A 88 6.14 -15.13 -9.57
N ALA A 89 5.04 -15.59 -8.98
CA ALA A 89 4.43 -14.93 -7.82
C ALA A 89 5.29 -15.16 -6.57
N LEU A 90 5.76 -16.39 -6.36
CA LEU A 90 6.65 -16.74 -5.24
C LEU A 90 7.97 -15.95 -5.30
N ALA A 91 8.61 -15.90 -6.48
CA ALA A 91 9.84 -15.14 -6.69
C ALA A 91 9.67 -13.62 -6.46
N ALA A 92 8.45 -13.11 -6.58
CA ALA A 92 8.13 -11.69 -6.33
C ALA A 92 7.54 -11.44 -4.94
N HIS A 93 7.53 -12.45 -4.04
CA HIS A 93 6.87 -12.40 -2.73
C HIS A 93 5.41 -11.91 -2.80
N ARG A 94 4.70 -12.31 -3.84
CA ARG A 94 3.28 -11.99 -4.04
C ARG A 94 2.40 -13.20 -3.75
N LYS A 95 1.15 -12.91 -3.37
CA LYS A 95 0.12 -13.93 -3.16
C LYS A 95 -0.06 -14.78 -4.44
N PRO A 96 0.15 -16.11 -4.38
CA PRO A 96 -0.06 -16.99 -5.51
C PRO A 96 -1.55 -17.20 -5.79
N GLY A 97 -1.86 -17.75 -6.97
CA GLY A 97 -3.20 -18.25 -7.28
C GLY A 97 -3.46 -19.54 -6.51
N PHE A 98 -4.11 -19.44 -5.36
CA PHE A 98 -4.45 -20.62 -4.55
C PHE A 98 -5.52 -21.47 -5.22
N ALA A 99 -5.34 -22.78 -5.11
CA ALA A 99 -6.26 -23.82 -5.53
C ALA A 99 -6.89 -24.50 -4.30
N SER A 100 -7.85 -25.41 -4.55
CA SER A 100 -8.35 -26.30 -3.51
C SER A 100 -7.20 -27.10 -2.90
N SER A 101 -7.17 -27.18 -1.57
CA SER A 101 -6.21 -28.00 -0.83
C SER A 101 -6.61 -29.46 -0.71
N THR A 102 -7.80 -29.82 -1.17
CA THR A 102 -8.30 -31.20 -1.15
C THR A 102 -7.85 -31.92 -2.43
N PRO A 103 -7.05 -32.99 -2.33
CA PRO A 103 -6.68 -33.80 -3.50
C PRO A 103 -7.91 -34.45 -4.12
N GLY A 104 -7.90 -34.62 -5.44
CA GLY A 104 -8.90 -35.43 -6.14
C GLY A 104 -8.56 -36.93 -6.11
N PRO A 105 -9.40 -37.80 -6.69
CA PRO A 105 -9.21 -39.26 -6.63
C PRO A 105 -7.95 -39.76 -7.35
N ASP A 106 -7.56 -39.14 -8.47
CA ASP A 106 -6.43 -39.60 -9.31
C ASP A 106 -5.09 -38.94 -8.95
N TRP A 107 -4.97 -38.43 -7.73
CA TRP A 107 -3.78 -37.71 -7.30
C TRP A 107 -2.85 -38.65 -6.54
N VAL A 108 -1.58 -38.62 -6.93
CA VAL A 108 -0.51 -39.36 -6.27
C VAL A 108 0.23 -38.40 -5.35
N GLU A 109 0.39 -38.78 -4.09
CA GLU A 109 1.21 -38.03 -3.14
C GLU A 109 2.69 -38.17 -3.52
N ILE A 110 3.36 -37.03 -3.65
CA ILE A 110 4.79 -36.94 -3.88
C ILE A 110 5.47 -36.85 -2.51
N PRO A 111 6.47 -37.70 -2.21
CA PRO A 111 7.20 -37.66 -0.96
C PRO A 111 7.79 -36.28 -0.66
N VAL A 112 7.62 -35.82 0.56
CA VAL A 112 8.29 -34.62 1.09
C VAL A 112 9.26 -35.08 2.17
N ILE A 113 10.54 -34.77 1.99
CA ILE A 113 11.59 -35.03 2.96
C ILE A 113 12.09 -33.72 3.58
N THR A 114 12.61 -33.78 4.79
CA THR A 114 13.31 -32.67 5.45
C THR A 114 14.79 -32.65 5.07
N ALA A 115 15.49 -31.55 5.37
CA ALA A 115 16.87 -31.33 4.94
C ALA A 115 17.87 -32.39 5.43
N ASP A 116 17.59 -32.98 6.59
CA ASP A 116 18.37 -34.00 7.29
C ASP A 116 18.09 -35.44 6.80
N GLN A 117 16.99 -35.65 6.08
CA GLN A 117 16.62 -36.96 5.56
C GLN A 117 17.38 -37.29 4.27
N ALA A 118 17.77 -38.56 4.13
CA ALA A 118 18.36 -39.07 2.90
C ALA A 118 17.37 -38.96 1.73
N ALA A 119 17.89 -38.80 0.52
CA ALA A 119 17.03 -38.80 -0.68
C ALA A 119 16.32 -40.16 -0.81
N PRO A 120 15.01 -40.18 -1.06
CA PRO A 120 14.29 -41.42 -1.28
C PRO A 120 14.70 -42.04 -2.62
N ASP A 121 14.50 -43.35 -2.76
CA ASP A 121 14.54 -44.04 -4.06
C ASP A 121 13.27 -43.70 -4.87
N ALA A 122 13.15 -42.44 -5.27
CA ALA A 122 12.03 -41.90 -6.01
C ALA A 122 12.53 -40.91 -7.06
N THR A 123 11.92 -40.96 -8.25
CA THR A 123 12.20 -40.04 -9.34
C THR A 123 11.62 -38.65 -9.11
N LEU A 124 10.66 -38.51 -8.20
CA LEU A 124 10.03 -37.24 -7.85
C LEU A 124 9.82 -37.13 -6.35
N TYR A 125 10.42 -36.11 -5.73
CA TYR A 125 10.21 -35.77 -4.32
C TYR A 125 10.46 -34.28 -4.09
N LEU A 126 9.98 -33.77 -2.96
CA LEU A 126 10.29 -32.42 -2.47
C LEU A 126 11.23 -32.51 -1.28
N ARG A 127 12.15 -31.55 -1.16
CA ARG A 127 12.97 -31.37 0.03
C ARG A 127 12.65 -30.03 0.68
N LEU A 128 12.17 -30.06 1.91
CA LEU A 128 11.98 -28.88 2.77
C LEU A 128 13.30 -28.56 3.48
N ALA A 129 13.75 -27.32 3.36
CA ALA A 129 14.95 -26.82 4.00
C ALA A 129 14.75 -26.67 5.53
N ALA A 130 15.85 -26.53 6.26
CA ALA A 130 15.84 -26.42 7.72
C ALA A 130 15.12 -25.15 8.24
N ASP A 131 14.91 -24.15 7.39
CA ASP A 131 14.15 -22.94 7.71
C ASP A 131 12.62 -23.18 7.73
N ASN A 132 12.16 -24.38 7.34
CA ASN A 132 10.75 -24.74 7.15
C ASN A 132 9.97 -23.79 6.21
N GLN A 133 10.67 -23.04 5.37
CA GLN A 133 10.08 -22.06 4.46
C GLN A 133 10.52 -22.27 3.03
N THR A 134 11.69 -22.82 2.81
CA THR A 134 12.26 -23.03 1.48
C THR A 134 12.14 -24.50 1.09
N PHE A 135 11.73 -24.79 -0.14
CA PHE A 135 11.69 -26.15 -0.65
C PHE A 135 12.21 -26.25 -2.08
N THR A 136 12.73 -27.41 -2.43
CA THR A 136 13.21 -27.73 -3.79
C THR A 136 12.52 -29.00 -4.28
N ILE A 137 12.05 -28.98 -5.52
CA ILE A 137 11.50 -30.18 -6.17
C ILE A 137 12.66 -30.89 -6.88
N PHE A 138 12.77 -32.20 -6.71
CA PHE A 138 13.72 -33.01 -7.46
C PHE A 138 12.96 -33.87 -8.47
N ARG A 139 13.34 -33.79 -9.75
CA ARG A 139 12.83 -34.65 -10.84
C ARG A 139 13.99 -35.38 -11.49
N ASN A 140 14.03 -36.70 -11.40
CA ASN A 140 15.11 -37.54 -11.89
C ASN A 140 16.49 -37.06 -11.41
N GLY A 141 16.59 -36.64 -10.14
CA GLY A 141 17.80 -36.06 -9.56
C GLY A 141 18.08 -34.59 -9.94
N VAL A 142 17.33 -34.00 -10.88
CA VAL A 142 17.49 -32.59 -11.27
C VAL A 142 16.69 -31.69 -10.31
N PRO A 143 17.34 -30.71 -9.64
CA PRO A 143 16.64 -29.76 -8.78
C PRO A 143 15.88 -28.70 -9.58
N ASP A 144 14.69 -28.36 -9.11
CA ASP A 144 13.78 -27.32 -9.59
C ASP A 144 13.38 -26.46 -8.38
N GLY A 145 13.85 -25.20 -8.36
CA GLY A 145 13.83 -24.30 -7.21
C GLY A 145 15.21 -23.69 -6.92
N PRO A 146 15.45 -23.15 -5.71
CA PRO A 146 14.58 -23.20 -4.53
C PRO A 146 13.33 -22.31 -4.64
N TYR A 147 12.25 -22.76 -4.03
CA TYR A 147 11.00 -22.02 -3.89
C TYR A 147 10.79 -21.66 -2.42
N GLN A 148 10.39 -20.43 -2.14
CA GLN A 148 9.98 -20.02 -0.80
C GLN A 148 8.47 -20.12 -0.66
N LEU A 149 7.99 -20.66 0.46
CA LEU A 149 6.58 -20.67 0.80
C LEU A 149 6.06 -19.22 0.92
N PRO A 150 4.82 -18.95 0.48
CA PRO A 150 4.31 -17.59 0.38
C PRO A 150 4.32 -16.84 1.72
N THR A 151 4.85 -15.62 1.70
CA THR A 151 4.61 -14.59 2.71
C THR A 151 4.04 -13.35 2.02
N TYR A 152 2.87 -12.87 2.43
CA TYR A 152 2.21 -11.74 1.77
C TYR A 152 1.25 -10.98 2.71
N VAL A 153 0.91 -9.74 2.35
CA VAL A 153 0.06 -8.85 3.16
C VAL A 153 -1.43 -9.16 2.97
N ASP A 154 -2.21 -9.05 4.05
CA ASP A 154 -3.67 -9.06 3.99
C ASP A 154 -4.19 -7.77 3.34
N GLN A 155 -4.69 -7.91 2.10
CA GLN A 155 -5.24 -6.78 1.34
C GLN A 155 -6.46 -6.13 2.01
N SER A 156 -7.13 -6.81 2.95
CA SER A 156 -8.24 -6.20 3.72
C SER A 156 -7.72 -5.09 4.65
N SER A 157 -6.50 -5.20 5.16
CA SER A 157 -5.85 -4.15 5.95
C SER A 157 -5.49 -2.94 5.08
N THR A 158 -5.14 -3.16 3.81
CA THR A 158 -4.95 -2.08 2.82
C THR A 158 -6.28 -1.36 2.50
N ALA A 159 -7.37 -2.11 2.29
CA ALA A 159 -8.69 -1.52 2.05
C ALA A 159 -9.17 -0.69 3.24
N PHE A 160 -8.99 -1.18 4.48
CA PHE A 160 -9.26 -0.43 5.70
C PHE A 160 -8.48 0.89 5.76
N ARG A 161 -7.17 0.87 5.46
CA ARG A 161 -6.33 2.08 5.43
C ARG A 161 -6.80 3.11 4.40
N VAL A 162 -7.22 2.66 3.22
CA VAL A 162 -7.82 3.55 2.20
C VAL A 162 -9.14 4.16 2.67
N VAL A 163 -9.96 3.41 3.41
CA VAL A 163 -11.22 3.90 4.00
C VAL A 163 -10.95 4.89 5.14
N MET A 164 -9.95 4.62 5.99
CA MET A 164 -9.62 5.43 7.17
C MET A 164 -8.77 6.66 6.88
N THR A 165 -8.13 6.74 5.71
CA THR A 165 -7.29 7.90 5.35
C THR A 165 -8.02 9.24 5.49
N PRO A 166 -9.27 9.42 5.00
CA PRO A 166 -10.06 10.62 5.26
C PRO A 166 -10.19 10.98 6.74
N VAL A 167 -10.50 10.01 7.59
CA VAL A 167 -10.64 10.21 9.04
C VAL A 167 -9.30 10.63 9.65
N ALA A 168 -8.20 9.98 9.24
CA ALA A 168 -6.87 10.31 9.70
C ALA A 168 -6.37 11.69 9.22
N VAL A 169 -6.83 12.18 8.08
CA VAL A 169 -6.50 13.53 7.56
C VAL A 169 -7.12 14.64 8.42
N VAL A 170 -8.29 14.40 9.00
CA VAL A 170 -9.04 15.42 9.78
C VAL A 170 -9.09 15.14 11.26
N ALA A 171 -8.46 14.06 11.73
CA ALA A 171 -8.41 13.77 13.15
C ALA A 171 -7.65 14.91 13.87
N GLY A 172 -8.40 15.67 14.69
CA GLY A 172 -7.94 16.90 15.34
C GLY A 172 -8.51 18.19 14.74
N VAL A 173 -9.24 18.13 13.63
CA VAL A 173 -9.98 19.26 13.05
C VAL A 173 -11.42 19.23 13.58
N PRO A 174 -11.90 20.27 14.28
CA PRO A 174 -13.29 20.34 14.72
C PRO A 174 -14.28 20.26 13.53
N PRO A 175 -15.46 19.64 13.70
CA PRO A 175 -16.48 19.54 12.63
C PRO A 175 -16.94 20.88 12.04
N GLU A 176 -16.81 21.96 12.80
CA GLU A 176 -17.17 23.33 12.45
C GLU A 176 -16.07 24.09 11.71
N GLN A 177 -14.83 23.58 11.69
CA GLN A 177 -13.74 24.27 11.00
C GLN A 177 -13.88 24.08 9.48
N PRO A 178 -13.85 25.16 8.67
CA PRO A 178 -13.87 25.05 7.22
C PRO A 178 -12.67 24.27 6.67
N ILE A 179 -12.93 23.31 5.78
CA ILE A 179 -11.92 22.48 5.14
C ILE A 179 -12.02 22.65 3.62
N VAL A 180 -10.92 23.06 2.99
CA VAL A 180 -10.80 23.07 1.53
C VAL A 180 -9.92 21.92 1.08
N CYS A 181 -10.50 20.96 0.36
CA CYS A 181 -9.81 19.85 -0.26
C CYS A 181 -9.34 20.24 -1.66
N TYR A 182 -8.08 19.98 -1.99
CA TYR A 182 -7.58 20.08 -3.36
C TYR A 182 -6.59 18.95 -3.68
N CYS A 183 -6.49 18.59 -4.96
CA CYS A 183 -5.43 17.73 -5.48
C CYS A 183 -4.89 18.32 -6.80
N ALA A 184 -4.19 17.53 -7.62
CA ALA A 184 -3.72 18.00 -8.93
C ALA A 184 -4.87 18.50 -9.83
N ALA A 185 -5.83 17.62 -10.15
CA ALA A 185 -6.90 17.87 -11.13
C ALA A 185 -8.32 17.68 -10.56
N GLY A 186 -8.50 17.81 -9.24
CA GLY A 186 -9.82 17.76 -8.57
C GLY A 186 -10.46 16.38 -8.32
N PHE A 187 -10.05 15.30 -9.01
CA PHE A 187 -10.71 13.98 -8.86
C PHE A 187 -10.59 13.39 -7.45
N ARG A 188 -9.37 13.26 -6.93
CA ARG A 188 -9.12 12.65 -5.61
C ARG A 188 -9.66 13.50 -4.47
N SER A 189 -9.56 14.83 -4.60
CA SER A 189 -10.04 15.76 -3.58
C SER A 189 -11.57 15.78 -3.51
N SER A 190 -12.28 15.58 -4.62
CA SER A 190 -13.75 15.46 -4.60
C SER A 190 -14.23 14.24 -3.80
N ILE A 191 -13.53 13.10 -3.93
CA ILE A 191 -13.79 11.89 -3.15
C ILE A 191 -13.53 12.15 -1.66
N MET A 192 -12.42 12.83 -1.35
CA MET A 192 -12.08 13.20 0.02
C MET A 192 -13.14 14.13 0.62
N ALA A 193 -13.50 15.21 -0.07
CA ALA A 193 -14.50 16.17 0.38
C ALA A 193 -15.85 15.49 0.70
N ARG A 194 -16.30 14.58 -0.17
CA ARG A 194 -17.51 13.79 0.05
C ARG A 194 -17.42 12.92 1.32
N ARG A 195 -16.27 12.27 1.53
CA ARG A 195 -16.07 11.42 2.71
C ARG A 195 -16.01 12.22 4.02
N LEU A 196 -15.43 13.42 4.00
CA LEU A 196 -15.39 14.31 5.17
C LEU A 196 -16.79 14.84 5.53
N ALA A 197 -17.58 15.21 4.52
CA ALA A 197 -18.98 15.57 4.74
C ALA A 197 -19.78 14.41 5.34
N GLN A 198 -19.59 13.18 4.83
CA GLN A 198 -20.20 11.97 5.40
C GLN A 198 -19.73 11.66 6.82
N ALA A 199 -18.52 12.08 7.20
CA ALA A 199 -17.97 11.92 8.54
C ALA A 199 -18.45 13.01 9.53
N GLY A 200 -19.28 13.97 9.09
CA GLY A 200 -19.92 14.96 9.96
C GLY A 200 -19.30 16.36 9.94
N HIS A 201 -18.30 16.62 9.10
CA HIS A 201 -17.80 17.98 8.89
C HIS A 201 -18.81 18.81 8.10
N ARG A 202 -19.11 20.01 8.59
CA ARG A 202 -20.21 20.83 8.06
C ARG A 202 -19.81 21.69 6.89
N GLU A 203 -18.58 22.21 6.92
CA GLU A 203 -18.07 23.17 5.94
C GLU A 203 -16.89 22.57 5.16
N VAL A 204 -17.21 21.64 4.25
CA VAL A 204 -16.21 20.99 3.40
C VAL A 204 -16.38 21.44 1.95
N PHE A 205 -15.31 22.00 1.39
CA PHE A 205 -15.26 22.50 0.02
C PHE A 205 -14.23 21.70 -0.79
N ASN A 206 -14.50 21.51 -2.07
CA ASN A 206 -13.50 21.04 -3.03
C ASN A 206 -13.08 22.23 -3.89
N LEU A 207 -11.78 22.50 -3.99
CA LEU A 207 -11.27 23.58 -4.81
C LEU A 207 -11.59 23.31 -6.28
N GLU A 208 -12.38 24.19 -6.88
CA GLU A 208 -12.72 24.15 -8.30
C GLU A 208 -11.44 24.26 -9.14
N GLY A 209 -11.32 23.39 -10.17
CA GLY A 209 -10.11 23.30 -11.00
C GLY A 209 -8.84 22.78 -10.30
N ALA A 210 -8.86 22.74 -8.96
CA ALA A 210 -7.77 22.30 -8.10
C ALA A 210 -6.45 23.05 -8.35
N ILE A 211 -5.29 22.47 -8.03
CA ILE A 211 -4.03 23.25 -8.09
C ILE A 211 -3.57 23.56 -9.52
N PHE A 212 -3.99 22.78 -10.52
CA PHE A 212 -3.63 23.02 -11.91
C PHE A 212 -4.28 24.28 -12.47
N ASP A 213 -5.60 24.42 -12.34
CA ASP A 213 -6.31 25.62 -12.79
C ASP A 213 -5.89 26.84 -11.96
N TRP A 214 -5.71 26.67 -10.64
CA TRP A 214 -5.20 27.73 -9.77
C TRP A 214 -3.86 28.29 -10.26
N ALA A 215 -2.94 27.41 -10.66
CA ALA A 215 -1.66 27.81 -11.23
C ALA A 215 -1.81 28.43 -12.63
N CYS A 216 -2.68 27.87 -13.48
CA CYS A 216 -2.93 28.44 -14.81
C CYS A 216 -3.59 29.82 -14.77
N GLU A 217 -4.37 30.11 -13.74
CA GLU A 217 -4.95 31.43 -13.49
C GLU A 217 -3.92 32.43 -12.91
N GLY A 218 -2.67 32.02 -12.71
CA GLY A 218 -1.60 32.87 -12.19
C GLY A 218 -1.79 33.27 -10.72
N ARG A 219 -2.59 32.50 -9.97
CA ARG A 219 -2.84 32.79 -8.56
C ARG A 219 -1.60 32.49 -7.71
N PRO A 220 -1.45 33.14 -6.54
CA PRO A 220 -0.27 32.97 -5.70
C PRO A 220 -0.07 31.50 -5.29
N LEU A 221 1.17 31.03 -5.41
CA LEU A 221 1.64 29.75 -4.87
C LEU A 221 2.91 29.99 -4.06
N VAL A 222 3.14 29.13 -3.06
CA VAL A 222 4.30 29.19 -2.19
C VAL A 222 4.86 27.77 -2.06
N ASN A 223 6.18 27.65 -2.10
CA ASN A 223 6.91 26.42 -1.74
C ASN A 223 7.89 26.73 -0.59
N GLU A 224 8.75 25.77 -0.25
CA GLU A 224 9.76 25.92 0.82
C GLU A 224 10.73 27.10 0.63
N HIS A 225 10.88 27.59 -0.61
CA HIS A 225 11.77 28.69 -0.97
C HIS A 225 11.03 30.03 -1.19
N GLY A 226 9.72 30.08 -0.92
CA GLY A 226 8.90 31.28 -1.08
C GLY A 226 7.95 31.21 -2.29
N ALA A 227 7.63 32.38 -2.85
CA ALA A 227 6.66 32.48 -3.95
C ALA A 227 7.11 31.69 -5.18
N THR A 228 6.20 30.93 -5.78
CA THR A 228 6.48 30.10 -6.95
C THR A 228 5.34 30.16 -7.96
N GLN A 229 5.62 29.70 -9.18
CA GLN A 229 4.62 29.44 -10.23
C GLN A 229 4.69 27.99 -10.71
N ALA A 230 5.52 27.17 -10.04
CA ALA A 230 5.76 25.80 -10.45
C ALA A 230 4.79 24.85 -9.74
N VAL A 231 4.10 24.01 -10.53
CA VAL A 231 3.32 22.89 -10.03
C VAL A 231 3.82 21.61 -10.69
N HIS A 232 4.09 20.58 -9.89
CA HIS A 232 4.60 19.31 -10.40
C HIS A 232 3.48 18.51 -11.09
N PRO A 233 3.65 18.10 -12.36
CA PRO A 233 2.61 17.42 -13.12
C PRO A 233 2.34 15.98 -12.67
N PHE A 234 3.17 15.41 -11.78
CA PHE A 234 3.15 14.03 -11.30
C PHE A 234 3.44 12.96 -12.38
N ASN A 235 2.86 13.08 -13.59
CA ASN A 235 3.08 12.18 -14.72
C ASN A 235 2.88 12.89 -16.08
N TRP A 236 3.00 12.12 -17.17
CA TRP A 236 2.86 12.63 -18.55
C TRP A 236 1.45 13.20 -18.84
N MET A 237 0.40 12.60 -18.28
CA MET A 237 -0.98 13.09 -18.46
C MET A 237 -1.18 14.43 -17.75
N GLY A 238 -0.66 14.59 -16.52
CA GLY A 238 -0.72 15.87 -15.80
C GLY A 238 0.08 16.97 -16.50
N ARG A 239 1.19 16.63 -17.15
CA ARG A 239 1.94 17.57 -18.00
C ARG A 239 1.09 18.06 -19.16
N LEU A 240 0.31 17.18 -19.79
CA LEU A 240 -0.60 17.55 -20.86
C LEU A 240 -1.76 18.44 -20.36
N MET A 241 -2.28 18.20 -19.15
CA MET A 241 -3.35 19.03 -18.58
C MET A 241 -2.88 20.47 -18.33
N LEU A 242 -1.68 20.63 -17.75
CA LEU A 242 -1.04 21.94 -17.58
C LEU A 242 -0.70 22.63 -18.90
N GLN A 243 -0.55 21.88 -20.01
CA GLN A 243 -0.30 22.45 -21.34
C GLN A 243 -1.58 22.78 -22.13
N ARG A 244 -2.69 22.06 -21.90
CA ARG A 244 -3.94 22.20 -22.66
C ARG A 244 -4.84 23.31 -22.13
N GLN A 245 -4.83 23.56 -20.83
CA GLN A 245 -5.34 24.79 -20.26
C GLN A 245 -4.28 25.85 -20.62
N HIS A 246 -4.66 27.00 -21.19
CA HIS A 246 -3.72 28.04 -21.63
C HIS A 246 -2.99 28.69 -20.44
N CYS A 247 -2.17 27.93 -19.71
CA CYS A 247 -1.19 28.36 -18.73
C CYS A 247 -0.13 29.18 -19.49
N ALA A 248 -0.34 30.49 -19.64
CA ALA A 248 0.69 31.37 -20.16
C ALA A 248 1.85 31.39 -19.15
N ALA A 249 2.94 30.70 -19.50
CA ALA A 249 4.23 30.65 -18.80
C ALA A 249 4.30 29.86 -17.48
N VAL A 250 4.17 28.53 -17.54
CA VAL A 250 4.89 27.66 -16.59
C VAL A 250 6.15 27.17 -17.30
N PRO A 251 7.37 27.57 -16.87
CA PRO A 251 8.59 27.03 -17.44
C PRO A 251 8.60 25.53 -17.18
N ALA A 252 8.64 24.73 -18.25
CA ALA A 252 8.82 23.30 -18.13
C ALA A 252 10.15 23.03 -17.42
N LEU A 253 10.09 22.54 -16.18
CA LEU A 253 11.27 22.00 -15.50
C LEU A 253 11.88 20.92 -16.39
N ARG A 254 13.07 21.21 -16.92
CA ARG A 254 13.94 20.24 -17.60
C ARG A 254 14.60 19.40 -16.51
N HIS A 255 14.65 18.09 -16.76
CA HIS A 255 15.37 17.12 -15.95
C HIS A 255 16.88 17.32 -16.06
#